data_AF-A0A3C0WXC1-F1
#
_entry.id   AF-A0A3C0WXC1-F1
#
_cell.length_a   1.000
_cell.length_b   1.000
_cell.length_c   1.000
_cell.angle_alpha   90.00
_cell.angle_beta   90.00
_cell.angle_gamma   90.00
#
_symmetry.space_group_name_H-M   'P 1'
#
loop_
_entity.id
_entity.type
_entity.pdbx_description
1 polymer ?
#
loop_
_entity_poly.entity_id
_entity_poly.type
_entity_poly.pdbx_seq_one_letter_code
_entity_poly.pdbx_strand_id
1 'polypeptide(L)'
;MESISERLDLARKELLDLSLKNPLINYRLRVSSGIEFPFLNAADVFNYLVNEGKKSYFTTEKSNNPSRLYTALDEKELHRKLLRTYRSSKMYIEEKGANILFLALGFLKWRIVEDEENFYRAPLVLIPVAFKKMDNLDKFYLQYSGDEVRLNISIITKLNNDFGINIDYEYEGEIEG
;
A
#
# COMPACT_ATOMS: atom_id res chain seq x y z
N MET A 1 -33.67 -5.48 11.53
CA MET A 1 -33.51 -5.93 10.14
C MET A 1 -32.09 -5.59 9.76
N GLU A 2 -31.31 -6.58 9.37
CA GLU A 2 -29.91 -6.40 8.96
C GLU A 2 -29.84 -5.46 7.75
N SER A 3 -29.01 -4.42 7.84
CA SER A 3 -28.85 -3.39 6.82
C SER A 3 -28.18 -3.99 5.57
N ILE A 4 -28.47 -3.42 4.39
CA ILE A 4 -27.81 -3.81 3.13
C ILE A 4 -26.29 -3.65 3.24
N SER A 5 -25.80 -2.66 4.00
CA SER A 5 -24.37 -2.45 4.27
C SER A 5 -23.77 -3.61 5.06
N GLU A 6 -24.47 -4.06 6.11
CA GLU A 6 -24.01 -5.18 6.96
C GLU A 6 -23.92 -6.49 6.14
N ARG A 7 -24.92 -6.74 5.27
CA ARG A 7 -24.90 -7.90 4.36
C ARG A 7 -23.79 -7.81 3.32
N LEU A 8 -23.49 -6.61 2.81
CA LEU A 8 -22.38 -6.37 1.88
C LEU A 8 -21.01 -6.59 2.54
N ASP A 9 -20.85 -6.13 3.78
CA ASP A 9 -19.60 -6.30 4.51
C ASP A 9 -19.37 -7.75 4.97
N LEU A 10 -20.44 -8.47 5.35
CA LEU A 10 -20.38 -9.91 5.59
C LEU A 10 -20.01 -10.68 4.32
N ALA A 11 -20.69 -10.40 3.21
CA ALA A 11 -20.37 -11.04 1.93
C ALA A 11 -18.94 -10.72 1.47
N ARG A 12 -18.46 -9.49 1.69
CA ARG A 12 -17.06 -9.12 1.42
C ARG A 12 -16.10 -9.96 2.25
N LYS A 13 -16.37 -10.15 3.55
CA LYS A 13 -15.54 -10.97 4.45
C LYS A 13 -15.54 -12.45 4.04
N GLU A 14 -16.69 -13.01 3.68
CA GLU A 14 -16.81 -14.40 3.22
C GLU A 14 -16.09 -14.67 1.88
N LEU A 15 -15.96 -13.66 1.03
CA LEU A 15 -15.28 -13.75 -0.27
C LEU A 15 -13.77 -13.47 -0.20
N LEU A 16 -13.21 -13.19 0.98
CA LEU A 16 -11.78 -12.92 1.11
C LEU A 16 -10.95 -14.18 0.86
N ASP A 17 -10.02 -14.10 -0.10
CA ASP A 17 -8.98 -15.11 -0.26
C ASP A 17 -7.96 -14.98 0.86
N LEU A 18 -8.03 -15.87 1.86
CA LEU A 18 -7.10 -15.92 2.99
C LEU A 18 -5.85 -16.79 2.74
N SER A 19 -5.66 -17.26 1.50
CA SER A 19 -4.53 -18.11 1.13
C SER A 19 -3.24 -17.30 0.92
N LEU A 20 -2.09 -18.00 0.94
CA LEU A 20 -0.78 -17.43 0.63
C LEU A 20 -0.62 -16.97 -0.83
N LYS A 21 -1.61 -17.20 -1.70
CA LYS A 21 -1.63 -16.65 -3.07
C LYS A 21 -2.06 -15.19 -3.09
N ASN A 22 -2.77 -14.73 -2.06
CA ASN A 22 -3.19 -13.34 -1.94
C ASN A 22 -1.97 -12.44 -1.62
N PRO A 23 -1.60 -11.48 -2.48
CA PRO A 23 -0.47 -10.56 -2.23
C PRO A 23 -0.65 -9.66 -1.02
N LEU A 24 -1.88 -9.49 -0.52
CA LEU A 24 -2.16 -8.77 0.72
C LEU A 24 -1.86 -9.62 1.96
N ILE A 25 -1.72 -10.93 1.84
CA ILE A 25 -1.34 -11.82 2.94
C ILE A 25 0.14 -12.20 2.84
N ASN A 26 0.60 -12.44 1.61
CA ASN A 26 1.97 -12.82 1.29
C ASN A 26 2.54 -11.88 0.22
N TYR A 27 2.84 -10.66 0.65
CA TYR A 27 3.46 -9.65 -0.19
C TYR A 27 4.87 -10.06 -0.58
N ARG A 28 5.13 -10.00 -1.89
CA ARG A 28 6.44 -10.19 -2.47
C ARG A 28 6.79 -8.99 -3.33
N LEU A 29 7.93 -8.36 -3.03
CA LEU A 29 8.41 -7.22 -3.79
C LEU A 29 8.66 -7.65 -5.25
N ARG A 30 7.99 -6.99 -6.19
CA ARG A 30 8.21 -7.28 -7.61
C ARG A 30 9.61 -6.85 -8.03
N VAL A 31 10.45 -7.77 -8.47
CA VAL A 31 11.83 -7.48 -8.93
C VAL A 31 11.85 -6.37 -9.99
N SER A 32 10.88 -6.37 -10.91
CA SER A 32 10.88 -5.47 -12.05
C SER A 32 10.42 -4.03 -11.80
N SER A 33 9.68 -3.79 -10.71
CA SER A 33 8.96 -2.52 -10.49
C SER A 33 8.77 -2.15 -9.02
N GLY A 34 8.94 -3.10 -8.10
CA GLY A 34 8.86 -2.87 -6.67
C GLY A 34 10.04 -2.02 -6.17
N ILE A 35 9.70 -1.07 -5.31
CA ILE A 35 10.62 -0.16 -4.62
C ILE A 35 10.22 -0.20 -3.14
N GLU A 36 11.19 -0.36 -2.25
CA GLU A 36 10.98 -0.34 -0.79
C GLU A 36 11.66 0.87 -0.17
N PHE A 37 11.08 1.36 0.93
CA PHE A 37 11.55 2.53 1.66
C PHE A 37 11.84 2.17 3.13
N PRO A 38 13.00 1.55 3.42
CA PRO A 38 13.21 0.87 4.71
C PRO A 38 13.45 1.80 5.91
N PHE A 39 13.77 3.07 5.69
CA PHE A 39 14.16 4.00 6.77
C PHE A 39 13.08 5.02 7.14
N LEU A 40 11.89 4.91 6.57
CA LEU A 40 10.79 5.84 6.84
C LEU A 40 9.87 5.29 7.92
N ASN A 41 9.43 6.16 8.83
CA ASN A 41 8.34 5.87 9.73
C ASN A 41 7.01 5.94 8.95
N ALA A 42 6.19 4.89 9.07
CA ALA A 42 4.92 4.80 8.36
C ALA A 42 3.92 5.90 8.78
N ALA A 43 3.85 6.24 10.07
CA ALA A 43 2.93 7.27 10.56
C ALA A 43 3.33 8.67 10.06
N ASP A 44 4.64 8.98 10.03
CA ASP A 44 5.13 10.26 9.50
C ASP A 44 4.82 10.39 8.01
N VAL A 45 5.01 9.31 7.24
CA VAL A 45 4.65 9.28 5.81
C VAL A 45 3.15 9.44 5.61
N PHE A 46 2.33 8.77 6.44
CA PHE A 46 0.88 8.89 6.40
C PHE A 46 0.44 10.34 6.65
N ASN A 47 0.88 10.94 7.75
CA ASN A 47 0.54 12.33 8.11
C ASN A 47 0.97 13.30 7.01
N TYR A 48 2.19 13.17 6.50
CA TYR A 48 2.74 14.05 5.48
C TYR A 48 2.00 13.97 4.13
N LEU A 49 1.63 12.75 3.69
CA LEU A 49 0.96 12.57 2.40
C LEU A 49 -0.55 12.80 2.48
N VAL A 50 -1.21 12.24 3.49
CA VAL A 50 -2.67 12.18 3.59
C VAL A 50 -3.20 13.42 4.31
N ASN A 51 -2.73 13.69 5.53
CA ASN A 51 -3.26 14.79 6.35
C ASN A 51 -2.76 16.16 5.87
N GLU A 52 -1.50 16.25 5.45
CA GLU A 52 -0.91 17.50 4.96
C GLU A 52 -1.01 17.68 3.43
N GLY A 53 -1.39 16.63 2.68
CA GLY A 53 -1.56 16.68 1.22
C GLY A 53 -0.28 16.95 0.42
N LYS A 54 0.90 16.73 1.02
CA LYS A 54 2.20 17.09 0.41
C LYS A 54 2.68 16.06 -0.60
N LYS A 55 3.76 16.40 -1.31
CA LYS A 55 4.42 15.57 -2.32
C LYS A 55 5.68 14.96 -1.77
N SER A 56 5.93 13.69 -2.12
CA SER A 56 7.16 12.98 -1.76
C SER A 56 7.94 12.58 -3.00
N TYR A 57 9.25 12.79 -2.96
CA TYR A 57 10.18 12.56 -4.07
C TYR A 57 11.10 11.38 -3.76
N PHE A 58 11.58 10.69 -4.79
CA PHE A 58 12.46 9.54 -4.62
C PHE A 58 13.92 9.96 -4.49
N THR A 59 14.67 9.29 -3.62
CA THR A 59 16.09 9.59 -3.37
C THR A 59 16.88 8.30 -3.13
N THR A 60 18.15 8.30 -3.53
CA THR A 60 19.15 7.27 -3.18
C THR A 60 20.06 7.72 -2.03
N GLU A 61 19.94 8.98 -1.60
CA GLU A 61 20.59 9.50 -0.40
C GLU A 61 19.75 9.19 0.83
N LYS A 62 20.38 8.60 1.87
CA LYS A 62 19.71 8.24 3.13
C LYS A 62 18.95 9.44 3.69
N SER A 63 17.65 9.24 3.90
CA SER A 63 16.77 10.23 4.50
C SER A 63 15.69 9.52 5.31
N ASN A 64 15.36 10.10 6.45
CA ASN A 64 14.20 9.73 7.27
C ASN A 64 13.03 10.71 7.06
N ASN A 65 13.17 11.68 6.15
CA ASN A 65 12.17 12.72 5.94
C ASN A 65 11.07 12.20 4.99
N PRO A 66 9.78 12.30 5.33
CA PRO A 66 8.70 11.80 4.48
C PRO A 66 8.60 12.49 3.11
N SER A 67 9.17 13.69 2.94
CA SER A 67 9.30 14.35 1.63
C SER A 67 10.29 13.65 0.68
N ARG A 68 11.17 12.79 1.21
CA ARG A 68 12.26 12.12 0.49
C ARG A 68 12.20 10.61 0.73
N LEU A 69 11.57 9.91 -0.21
CA LEU A 69 11.44 8.45 -0.23
C LEU A 69 12.76 7.79 -0.56
N TYR A 70 13.53 7.47 0.48
CA TYR A 70 14.82 6.81 0.34
C TYR A 70 14.66 5.33 0.00
N THR A 71 15.43 4.87 -0.99
CA THR A 71 15.58 3.46 -1.37
C THR A 71 17.06 3.07 -1.40
N ALA A 72 17.34 1.78 -1.15
CA ALA A 72 18.70 1.23 -1.24
C ALA A 72 19.15 0.90 -2.67
N LEU A 73 18.30 1.14 -3.66
CA LEU A 73 18.62 0.95 -5.08
C LEU A 73 19.63 2.01 -5.56
N ASP A 74 20.43 1.67 -6.58
CA ASP A 74 21.21 2.67 -7.29
C ASP A 74 20.32 3.57 -8.18
N GLU A 75 20.85 4.72 -8.62
CA GLU A 75 20.09 5.71 -9.38
C GLU A 75 19.57 5.16 -10.72
N LYS A 76 20.35 4.33 -11.41
CA LYS A 76 19.98 3.77 -12.71
C LYS A 76 18.84 2.77 -12.57
N GLU A 77 18.92 1.90 -11.57
CA GLU A 77 17.88 0.94 -11.26
C GLU A 77 16.61 1.63 -10.76
N LEU A 78 16.75 2.62 -9.87
CA LEU A 78 15.63 3.44 -9.38
C LEU A 78 14.91 4.10 -10.55
N HIS A 79 15.63 4.83 -11.41
CA HIS A 79 15.04 5.51 -12.56
C HIS A 79 14.32 4.52 -13.49
N ARG A 80 14.91 3.36 -13.79
CA ARG A 80 14.29 2.31 -14.61
C ARG A 80 12.97 1.82 -14.00
N LYS A 81 12.94 1.53 -12.70
CA LYS A 81 11.73 1.06 -12.00
C LYS A 81 10.65 2.14 -11.93
N LEU A 82 11.03 3.40 -11.68
CA LEU A 82 10.11 4.55 -11.67
C LEU A 82 9.49 4.75 -13.05
N LEU A 83 10.29 4.80 -14.11
CA LEU A 83 9.78 4.99 -15.47
C LEU A 83 8.80 3.87 -15.87
N ARG A 84 9.11 2.62 -15.52
CA ARG A 84 8.21 1.49 -15.77
C ARG A 84 6.90 1.63 -15.01
N THR A 85 6.97 1.93 -13.72
CA THR A 85 5.78 2.09 -12.86
C THR A 85 4.92 3.25 -13.33
N TYR A 86 5.53 4.36 -13.76
CA TYR A 86 4.85 5.54 -14.28
C TYR A 86 4.07 5.22 -15.57
N ARG A 87 4.73 4.56 -16.54
CA ARG A 87 4.09 4.14 -17.79
C ARG A 87 2.93 3.19 -17.54
N SER A 88 3.12 2.19 -16.67
CA SER A 88 2.05 1.26 -16.32
C SER A 88 0.89 1.97 -15.62
N SER A 89 1.16 2.82 -14.62
CA SER A 89 0.12 3.57 -13.91
C SER A 89 -0.70 4.45 -14.86
N LYS A 90 -0.03 5.18 -15.77
CA LYS A 90 -0.70 6.01 -16.78
C LYS A 90 -1.57 5.17 -17.72
N MET A 91 -1.05 4.06 -18.24
CA MET A 91 -1.80 3.15 -19.11
C MET A 91 -3.06 2.58 -18.41
N TYR A 92 -2.96 2.16 -17.15
CA TYR A 92 -4.12 1.67 -16.40
C TYR A 92 -5.20 2.73 -16.20
N ILE A 93 -4.81 3.97 -15.94
CA ILE A 93 -5.75 5.08 -15.80
C ILE A 93 -6.40 5.39 -17.15
N GLU A 94 -5.63 5.43 -18.24
CA GLU A 94 -6.16 5.73 -19.59
C GLU A 94 -7.10 4.63 -20.11
N GLU A 95 -6.76 3.35 -19.89
CA GLU A 95 -7.55 2.22 -20.40
C GLU A 95 -8.77 1.89 -19.54
N LYS A 96 -8.66 2.01 -18.21
CA LYS A 96 -9.67 1.52 -17.26
C LYS A 96 -10.28 2.62 -16.39
N GLY A 97 -9.80 3.86 -16.51
CA GLY A 97 -10.28 4.99 -15.70
C GLY A 97 -9.99 4.86 -14.21
N ALA A 98 -9.17 3.90 -13.78
CA ALA A 98 -9.01 3.54 -12.37
C ALA A 98 -7.54 3.63 -11.93
N ASN A 99 -7.30 4.31 -10.80
CA ASN A 99 -6.00 4.31 -10.16
C ASN A 99 -5.80 3.02 -9.35
N ILE A 100 -4.89 2.16 -9.82
CA ILE A 100 -4.55 0.90 -9.14
C ILE A 100 -3.25 0.98 -8.34
N LEU A 101 -2.66 2.18 -8.21
CA LEU A 101 -1.39 2.36 -7.54
C LEU A 101 -1.60 2.74 -6.08
N PHE A 102 -1.03 1.92 -5.19
CA PHE A 102 -1.07 2.11 -3.75
C PHE A 102 0.33 2.19 -3.18
N LEU A 103 0.52 3.10 -2.23
CA LEU A 103 1.64 3.08 -1.29
C LEU A 103 1.24 2.20 -0.10
N ALA A 104 1.96 1.11 0.07
CA ALA A 104 1.76 0.17 1.17
C ALA A 104 2.61 0.58 2.38
N LEU A 105 2.00 0.72 3.54
CA LEU A 105 2.64 1.12 4.79
C LEU A 105 2.45 0.07 5.89
N GLY A 106 3.37 0.08 6.86
CA GLY A 106 3.31 -0.73 8.07
C GLY A 106 3.24 -2.22 7.77
N PHE A 107 4.30 -2.82 7.23
CA PHE A 107 4.26 -4.25 6.92
C PHE A 107 4.34 -5.09 8.19
N LEU A 108 3.33 -5.95 8.41
CA LEU A 108 3.37 -7.01 9.39
C LEU A 108 4.23 -8.17 8.87
N LYS A 109 5.19 -8.60 9.68
CA LYS A 109 5.94 -9.84 9.46
C LYS A 109 5.33 -10.93 10.33
N TRP A 110 4.88 -12.02 9.73
CA TRP A 110 4.20 -13.11 10.40
C TRP A 110 4.68 -14.47 9.85
N ARG A 111 4.33 -15.56 10.54
CA ARG A 111 4.72 -16.93 10.16
C ARG A 111 3.57 -17.89 10.41
N ILE A 112 3.60 -19.03 9.73
CA ILE A 112 2.70 -20.16 9.99
C ILE A 112 3.43 -21.12 10.93
N VAL A 113 2.72 -21.71 11.89
CA VAL A 113 3.35 -22.58 12.91
C VAL A 113 3.96 -23.82 12.26
N GLU A 114 3.29 -24.37 11.25
CA GLU A 114 3.73 -25.55 10.49
C GLU A 114 4.86 -25.27 9.48
N ASP A 115 5.22 -23.99 9.28
CA ASP A 115 6.22 -23.55 8.31
C ASP A 115 7.23 -22.62 9.00
N GLU A 116 8.12 -23.21 9.80
CA GLU A 116 9.06 -22.47 10.64
C GLU A 116 10.15 -21.72 9.87
N GLU A 117 10.43 -22.13 8.63
CA GLU A 117 11.51 -21.55 7.82
C GLU A 117 11.10 -20.25 7.12
N ASN A 118 9.79 -20.04 6.90
CA ASN A 118 9.31 -18.94 6.08
C ASN A 118 8.63 -17.84 6.89
N PHE A 119 9.06 -16.60 6.63
CA PHE A 119 8.36 -15.42 7.09
C PHE A 119 7.58 -14.77 5.95
N TYR A 120 6.33 -14.48 6.23
CA TYR A 120 5.41 -13.80 5.35
C TYR A 120 5.31 -12.33 5.73
N ARG A 121 4.98 -11.49 4.74
CA ARG A 121 4.79 -10.05 4.93
C ARG A 121 3.44 -9.63 4.40
N ALA A 122 2.73 -8.80 5.15
CA ALA A 122 1.45 -8.25 4.74
C ALA A 122 1.45 -6.74 5.02
N PRO A 123 1.04 -5.89 4.07
CA PRO A 123 0.88 -4.47 4.36
C PRO A 123 -0.31 -4.27 5.31
N LEU A 124 -0.25 -3.29 6.20
CA LEU A 124 -1.38 -2.98 7.08
C LEU A 124 -2.27 -1.88 6.47
N VAL A 125 -1.66 -0.87 5.87
CA VAL A 125 -2.36 0.29 5.28
C VAL A 125 -1.99 0.45 3.81
N LEU A 126 -2.98 0.76 2.98
CA LEU A 126 -2.87 1.00 1.55
C LEU A 126 -3.37 2.41 1.24
N ILE A 127 -2.44 3.31 0.93
CA ILE A 127 -2.77 4.69 0.54
C ILE A 127 -2.84 4.75 -0.99
N PRO A 128 -3.97 5.12 -1.59
CA PRO A 128 -4.03 5.35 -3.03
C PRO A 128 -3.22 6.61 -3.37
N VAL A 129 -2.29 6.47 -4.32
CA VAL A 129 -1.36 7.55 -4.67
C VAL A 129 -1.37 7.82 -6.16
N ALA A 130 -1.30 9.10 -6.52
CA ALA A 130 -1.03 9.54 -7.87
C ALA A 130 0.49 9.58 -8.09
N PHE A 131 0.96 8.91 -9.14
CA PHE A 131 2.36 8.93 -9.52
C PHE A 131 2.58 9.86 -10.71
N LYS A 132 3.26 10.98 -10.45
CA LYS A 132 3.41 12.08 -11.41
C LYS A 132 4.88 12.32 -11.72
N LYS A 133 5.11 12.89 -12.90
CA LYS A 133 6.42 13.36 -13.36
C LYS A 133 6.42 14.89 -13.35
N MET A 134 7.54 15.50 -12.97
CA MET A 134 7.77 16.93 -13.12
C MET A 134 8.25 17.23 -14.53
N ASP A 135 7.61 18.18 -15.20
CA ASP A 135 7.88 18.51 -16.61
C ASP A 135 9.32 19.00 -16.83
N ASN A 136 9.88 19.75 -15.87
CA ASN A 136 11.14 20.49 -16.07
C ASN A 136 12.40 19.78 -15.53
N LEU A 137 12.25 18.71 -14.76
CA LEU A 137 13.35 18.16 -13.93
C LEU A 137 13.59 16.65 -14.11
N ASP A 138 12.84 15.98 -14.98
CA ASP A 138 12.85 14.51 -15.14
C ASP A 138 12.71 13.75 -13.80
N LYS A 139 12.09 14.41 -12.80
CA LYS A 139 11.89 13.88 -11.45
C LYS A 139 10.48 13.37 -11.30
N PHE A 140 10.34 12.24 -10.60
CA PHE A 140 9.04 11.67 -10.26
C PHE A 140 8.68 11.96 -8.80
N TYR A 141 7.39 12.01 -8.51
CA TYR A 141 6.86 12.20 -7.16
C TYR A 141 5.55 11.45 -6.94
N LEU A 142 5.31 11.08 -5.69
CA LEU A 142 4.03 10.58 -5.21
C LEU A 142 3.26 11.70 -4.54
N GLN A 143 1.94 11.63 -4.65
CA GLN A 143 0.99 12.46 -3.92
C GLN A 143 -0.23 11.59 -3.60
N TYR A 144 -0.88 11.83 -2.46
CA TYR A 144 -2.17 11.22 -2.16
C TYR A 144 -3.17 11.54 -3.28
N SER A 145 -3.93 10.55 -3.77
CA SER A 145 -4.90 10.80 -4.85
C SER A 145 -6.17 11.49 -4.35
N GLY A 146 -6.44 11.45 -3.04
CA GLY A 146 -7.71 11.89 -2.45
C GLY A 146 -8.72 10.76 -2.29
N ASP A 147 -8.47 9.58 -2.89
CA ASP A 147 -9.33 8.41 -2.74
C ASP A 147 -9.16 7.76 -1.38
N GLU A 148 -10.17 7.00 -0.94
CA GLU A 148 -10.18 6.33 0.37
C GLU A 148 -8.93 5.50 0.66
N VAL A 149 -8.28 5.80 1.79
CA VAL A 149 -7.22 4.96 2.37
C VAL A 149 -7.83 3.65 2.87
N ARG A 150 -7.20 2.53 2.54
CA ARG A 150 -7.72 1.20 2.89
C ARG A 150 -6.85 0.51 3.93
N LEU A 151 -7.50 -0.14 4.88
CA LEU A 151 -6.87 -1.17 5.70
C LEU A 151 -6.85 -2.49 4.96
N ASN A 152 -5.83 -3.31 5.23
CA ASN A 152 -5.76 -4.65 4.69
C ASN A 152 -6.66 -5.60 5.50
N ILE A 153 -7.93 -5.67 5.11
CA ILE A 153 -8.91 -6.53 5.78
C ILE A 153 -8.55 -8.01 5.69
N SER A 154 -7.84 -8.44 4.64
CA SER A 154 -7.41 -9.84 4.46
C SER A 154 -6.48 -10.28 5.60
N ILE A 155 -5.46 -9.48 5.93
CA ILE A 155 -4.56 -9.85 7.04
C ILE A 155 -5.24 -9.70 8.40
N ILE A 156 -6.08 -8.69 8.60
CA ILE A 156 -6.80 -8.52 9.87
C ILE A 156 -7.73 -9.71 10.13
N THR A 157 -8.48 -10.15 9.12
CA THR A 157 -9.35 -11.33 9.20
C THR A 157 -8.53 -12.60 9.47
N LYS A 158 -7.40 -12.75 8.78
CA LYS A 158 -6.50 -13.89 9.01
C LYS A 158 -5.93 -13.92 10.43
N LEU A 159 -5.55 -12.76 10.98
CA LEU A 159 -5.05 -12.67 12.35
C LEU A 159 -6.09 -13.03 13.40
N ASN A 160 -7.34 -12.62 13.18
CA ASN A 160 -8.44 -12.98 14.05
C ASN A 160 -8.70 -14.50 13.98
N ASN A 161 -8.83 -15.06 12.77
CA ASN A 161 -9.14 -16.48 12.57
C ASN A 161 -8.04 -17.42 13.09
N ASP A 162 -6.77 -17.11 12.80
CA ASP A 162 -5.66 -18.03 13.06
C ASP A 162 -5.04 -17.81 14.45
N PHE A 163 -5.13 -16.60 15.01
CA PHE A 163 -4.44 -16.22 16.25
C PHE A 163 -5.35 -15.60 17.32
N GLY A 164 -6.64 -15.39 17.03
CA GLY A 164 -7.56 -14.70 17.95
C GLY A 164 -7.22 -13.23 18.18
N ILE A 165 -6.35 -12.64 17.35
CA ILE A 165 -5.94 -11.25 17.49
C ILE A 165 -6.99 -10.38 16.81
N ASN A 166 -7.80 -9.70 17.61
CA ASN A 166 -8.70 -8.68 17.11
C ASN A 166 -7.98 -7.34 17.05
N ILE A 167 -7.83 -6.81 15.83
CA ILE A 167 -7.42 -5.43 15.63
C ILE A 167 -8.73 -4.68 15.55
N ASP A 168 -9.11 -4.01 16.63
CA ASP A 168 -10.27 -3.11 16.60
C ASP A 168 -9.91 -1.92 15.72
N TYR A 169 -10.53 -1.85 14.54
CA TYR A 169 -10.50 -0.68 13.68
C TYR A 169 -11.94 -0.18 13.58
N GLU A 170 -12.20 1.01 14.11
CA GLU A 170 -13.44 1.72 13.79
C GLU A 170 -13.32 2.21 12.35
N TYR A 171 -14.11 1.61 11.46
CA TYR A 171 -14.27 2.11 10.11
C TYR A 171 -15.19 3.34 10.18
N GLU A 172 -14.62 4.52 10.38
CA GLU A 172 -15.32 5.80 10.21
C GLU A 172 -15.46 6.14 8.72
N GLY A 173 -15.99 5.22 7.93
CA GLY A 173 -16.49 5.54 6.61
C GLY A 173 -17.86 6.17 6.77
N GLU A 174 -17.94 7.50 6.83
CA GLU A 174 -19.21 8.20 6.65
C GLU A 174 -19.81 7.79 5.30
N ILE A 175 -20.90 7.03 5.34
CA ILE A 175 -21.76 6.84 4.18
C ILE A 175 -22.63 8.09 4.11
N GLU A 176 -22.13 9.14 3.44
CA GLU A 176 -23.04 10.16 2.94
C GLU A 176 -23.91 9.53 1.85
N GLY A 177 -25.19 9.36 2.17
CA GLY A 177 -26.27 8.97 1.28
C GLY A 177 -27.57 9.62 1.71
#